data_AF-A0A9D1HS17-F1
#
_entry.id   AF-A0A9D1HS17-F1
#
_cell.length_a   1.000
_cell.length_b   1.000
_cell.length_c   1.000
_cell.angle_alpha   90.00
_cell.angle_beta   90.00
_cell.angle_gamma   90.00
#
_symmetry.space_group_name_H-M   'P 1'
#
loop_
_entity.id
_entity.type
_entity.pdbx_description
1 polymer ?
#
loop_
_entity_poly.entity_id
_entity_poly.type
_entity_poly.pdbx_seq_one_letter_code
_entity_poly.pdbx_strand_id
1 'polypeptide(L)'
;MEYAVAGGVTAIFIIIFLLTLKKEREEFSSVCDEKEFAALAEELARSLPAPTDGGKEIRFAPYKRKIKRALRRTDAECSDTELRRLFLTLADRKEELKKLTKTDFSLLQDLPAVNGTPRCVIIAEATLSHSRYIFCEDRTAKMLEAFNAARTLTFKEIDAMETAFRFALCKKLAFLCERITVTDDIRAAALRTAKHPRLRSRSAECKRLKGSVIFSKFCAGEMGYDTENFDERYLALTDDLCACLNNVFDSLDNISIFDFSAFYDPCGILARFDTFASAPPETRAAFLQKLGELSTTENLDEYAYAVRLENYGDYGKMPPFKVKRIPFGQGSVVFARFDGDLLLLARALSSPTLMQMLFGQSGREKSILKNAKIKSSFMPKSRTFSANFGISAEGDELRITPDFPSEIMSAECVLRHNGVRHNVKIERGEPSLSVNGTVMKGVPGVKLGQIPLEIVVTLPDKPGEP
;
A
#
# COMPACT_ATOMS: atom_id res chain seq x y z
N MET A 1 -30.44 23.56 40.25
CA MET A 1 -29.80 22.43 40.98
C MET A 1 -29.47 21.27 40.04
N GLU A 2 -30.41 20.81 39.21
CA GLU A 2 -30.20 19.66 38.29
C GLU A 2 -29.03 19.83 37.31
N TYR A 3 -28.85 21.02 36.72
CA TYR A 3 -27.70 21.29 35.82
C TYR A 3 -26.34 21.23 36.53
N ALA A 4 -26.26 21.59 37.81
CA ALA A 4 -25.02 21.54 38.58
C ALA A 4 -24.68 20.09 38.99
N VAL A 5 -25.69 19.28 39.31
CA VAL A 5 -25.56 17.85 39.59
C VAL A 5 -25.17 17.09 38.32
N ALA A 6 -25.82 17.37 37.18
CA ALA A 6 -25.48 16.78 35.89
C ALA A 6 -24.05 17.13 35.45
N GLY A 7 -23.62 18.38 35.63
CA GLY A 7 -22.24 18.80 35.37
C GLY A 7 -21.22 18.07 36.26
N GLY A 8 -21.52 17.91 37.56
CA GLY A 8 -20.68 17.19 38.51
C GLY A 8 -20.54 15.70 38.17
N VAL A 9 -21.66 15.03 37.86
CA VAL A 9 -21.67 13.61 37.46
C VAL A 9 -20.89 13.40 36.14
N THR A 10 -21.08 14.29 35.17
CA THR A 10 -20.35 14.23 33.89
C THR A 10 -18.84 14.42 34.09
N ALA A 11 -18.43 15.36 34.94
CA ALA A 11 -17.02 15.57 35.28
C ALA A 11 -16.41 14.34 35.97
N ILE A 12 -17.13 13.71 36.90
CA ILE A 12 -16.69 12.48 37.56
C ILE A 12 -16.56 11.34 36.56
N PHE A 13 -17.52 11.17 35.64
CA PHE A 13 -17.45 10.17 34.58
C PHE A 13 -16.25 10.41 33.65
N ILE A 14 -15.98 11.67 33.26
CA ILE A 14 -14.81 12.03 32.47
C ILE A 14 -13.52 11.71 33.23
N ILE A 15 -13.44 12.03 34.53
CA ILE A 15 -12.28 11.73 35.36
C ILE A 15 -12.06 10.21 35.47
N ILE A 16 -13.12 9.44 35.76
CA ILE A 16 -13.04 7.97 35.83
C ILE A 16 -12.65 7.39 34.48
N PHE A 17 -13.23 7.86 33.38
CA PHE A 17 -12.88 7.44 32.03
C PHE A 17 -11.41 7.75 31.70
N LEU A 18 -10.92 8.95 32.03
CA LEU A 18 -9.52 9.32 31.85
C LEU A 18 -8.56 8.49 32.73
N LEU A 19 -9.01 8.05 33.90
CA LEU A 19 -8.25 7.17 34.81
C LEU A 19 -8.22 5.70 34.33
N THR A 20 -9.27 5.23 33.65
CA THR A 20 -9.36 3.86 33.12
C THR A 20 -8.73 3.69 31.74
N LEU A 21 -8.47 4.79 31.01
CA LEU A 21 -7.68 4.75 29.78
C LEU A 21 -6.28 4.19 30.08
N LYS A 22 -5.99 2.98 29.55
CA LYS A 22 -4.64 2.41 29.58
C LYS A 22 -3.68 3.41 28.95
N LYS A 23 -2.72 3.90 29.74
CA LYS A 23 -1.62 4.72 29.21
C LYS A 23 -0.75 3.84 28.35
N GLU A 24 -0.72 4.12 27.06
CA GLU A 24 0.19 3.49 26.12
C GLU A 24 1.63 3.74 26.59
N ARG A 25 2.38 2.65 26.73
CA ARG A 25 3.78 2.67 27.13
C ARG A 25 4.63 2.48 25.89
N GLU A 26 5.84 3.03 25.93
CA GLU A 26 6.85 2.72 24.93
C GLU A 26 7.16 1.22 25.01
N GLU A 27 6.98 0.50 23.90
CA GLU A 27 7.37 -0.89 23.78
C GLU A 27 8.86 -0.97 23.43
N PHE A 28 9.57 -1.88 24.09
CA PHE A 28 10.98 -2.11 23.84
C PHE A 28 11.14 -3.33 22.94
N SER A 29 11.72 -3.11 21.77
CA SER A 29 12.13 -4.19 20.87
C SER A 29 13.65 -4.31 20.87
N SER A 30 14.15 -5.55 20.90
CA SER A 30 15.57 -5.81 20.70
C SER A 30 15.96 -5.52 19.26
N VAL A 31 17.19 -5.03 19.07
CA VAL A 31 17.77 -4.89 17.74
C VAL A 31 18.02 -6.28 17.19
N CYS A 32 17.51 -6.54 15.99
CA CYS A 32 17.73 -7.80 15.29
C CYS A 32 18.93 -7.67 14.36
N ASP A 33 19.67 -8.75 14.18
CA ASP A 33 20.57 -8.88 13.03
C ASP A 33 19.77 -9.08 11.72
N GLU A 34 20.45 -9.10 10.57
CA GLU A 34 19.78 -9.18 9.27
C GLU A 34 19.06 -10.51 9.02
N LYS A 35 19.48 -11.60 9.65
CA LYS A 35 18.85 -12.92 9.50
C LYS A 35 17.63 -13.02 10.39
N GLU A 36 17.76 -12.58 11.64
CA GLU A 36 16.67 -12.47 12.61
C GLU A 36 15.57 -11.55 12.07
N PHE A 37 15.95 -10.42 11.47
CA PHE A 37 14.99 -9.48 10.91
C PHE A 37 14.22 -10.06 9.72
N ALA A 38 14.89 -10.79 8.82
CA ALA A 38 14.22 -11.45 7.69
C ALA A 38 13.23 -12.53 8.19
N ALA A 39 13.63 -13.35 9.17
CA ALA A 39 12.75 -14.34 9.77
C ALA A 39 11.54 -13.68 10.48
N LEU A 40 11.77 -12.56 11.16
CA LEU A 40 10.70 -11.78 11.79
C LEU A 40 9.73 -11.22 10.77
N ALA A 41 10.20 -10.71 9.63
CA ALA A 41 9.36 -10.19 8.56
C ALA A 41 8.44 -11.29 7.99
N GLU A 42 8.98 -12.47 7.69
CA GLU A 42 8.20 -13.61 7.21
C GLU A 42 7.17 -14.09 8.24
N GLU A 43 7.58 -14.23 9.50
CA GLU A 43 6.70 -14.69 10.59
C GLU A 43 5.56 -13.70 10.84
N LEU A 44 5.87 -12.39 10.84
CA LEU A 44 4.88 -11.34 10.99
C LEU A 44 3.89 -11.34 9.81
N ALA A 45 4.39 -11.44 8.58
CA ALA A 45 3.53 -11.49 7.40
C ALA A 45 2.59 -12.70 7.39
N ARG A 46 3.06 -13.88 7.82
CA ARG A 46 2.27 -15.13 7.86
C ARG A 46 1.28 -15.19 9.03
N SER A 47 1.63 -14.61 10.18
CA SER A 47 0.83 -14.72 11.40
C SER A 47 -0.35 -13.74 11.45
N LEU A 48 -0.31 -12.66 10.68
CA LEU A 48 -1.41 -11.70 10.62
C LEU A 48 -2.63 -12.29 9.88
N PRO A 49 -3.84 -12.16 10.45
CA PRO A 49 -5.05 -12.55 9.74
C PRO A 49 -5.30 -11.65 8.52
N ALA A 50 -6.24 -12.09 7.68
CA ALA A 50 -6.75 -11.28 6.58
C ALA A 50 -7.13 -9.87 7.06
N PRO A 51 -6.65 -8.79 6.42
CA PRO A 51 -7.08 -7.45 6.77
C PRO A 51 -8.57 -7.27 6.49
N THR A 52 -9.22 -6.48 7.33
CA THR A 52 -10.60 -6.02 7.16
C THR A 52 -10.60 -4.59 6.60
N ASP A 53 -11.70 -4.22 5.93
CA ASP A 53 -11.90 -2.85 5.49
C ASP A 53 -12.02 -1.90 6.68
N GLY A 54 -11.19 -0.87 6.69
CA GLY A 54 -11.17 0.16 7.73
C GLY A 54 -10.51 -0.28 9.05
N GLY A 55 -9.87 0.68 9.69
CA GLY A 55 -9.22 0.55 11.00
C GLY A 55 -9.94 1.33 12.11
N LYS A 56 -9.44 1.18 13.33
CA LYS A 56 -9.79 2.08 14.43
C LYS A 56 -9.18 3.45 14.18
N GLU A 57 -9.79 4.46 14.77
CA GLU A 57 -9.29 5.84 14.75
C GLU A 57 -7.80 5.90 15.19
N ILE A 58 -6.95 6.43 14.30
CA ILE A 58 -5.55 6.73 14.63
C ILE A 58 -5.50 7.96 15.53
N ARG A 59 -5.24 7.73 16.82
CA ARG A 59 -5.20 8.78 17.84
C ARG A 59 -3.84 9.49 17.90
N PHE A 60 -3.66 10.52 17.09
CA PHE A 60 -2.41 11.31 17.09
C PHE A 60 -2.33 12.38 18.21
N ALA A 61 -3.47 12.82 18.74
CA ALA A 61 -3.52 13.95 19.69
C ALA A 61 -2.63 13.80 20.95
N PRO A 62 -2.52 12.63 21.60
CA PRO A 62 -1.63 12.46 22.76
C PRO A 62 -0.16 12.68 22.42
N TYR A 63 0.31 12.17 21.28
CA TYR A 63 1.69 12.30 20.82
C TYR A 63 2.04 13.75 20.50
N LYS A 64 1.16 14.42 19.78
CA LYS A 64 1.25 15.86 19.50
C LYS A 64 1.41 16.71 20.76
N ARG A 65 0.70 16.38 21.85
CA ARG A 65 0.81 17.12 23.12
C ARG A 65 2.20 16.96 23.75
N LYS A 66 2.78 15.75 23.72
CA LYS A 66 4.12 15.47 24.24
C LYS A 66 5.19 16.26 23.48
N ILE A 67 5.15 16.24 22.14
CA ILE A 67 6.07 17.00 21.28
C ILE A 67 5.95 18.50 21.56
N LYS A 68 4.72 19.06 21.54
CA LYS A 68 4.50 20.49 21.82
C LYS A 68 4.97 20.92 23.21
N ARG A 69 4.85 20.04 24.21
CA ARG A 69 5.32 20.33 25.58
C ARG A 69 6.85 20.46 25.61
N ALA A 70 7.57 19.56 24.96
CA ALA A 70 9.03 19.63 24.87
C ALA A 70 9.48 20.87 24.08
N LEU A 71 8.86 21.16 22.93
CA LEU A 71 9.17 22.35 22.11
C LEU A 71 8.94 23.69 22.80
N ARG A 72 8.11 23.76 23.85
CA ARG A 72 7.95 24.98 24.66
C ARG A 72 9.11 25.20 25.64
N ARG A 73 9.87 24.14 25.95
CA ARG A 73 11.00 24.17 26.88
C ARG A 73 12.33 24.40 26.19
N THR A 74 12.39 24.32 24.86
CA THR A 74 13.61 24.59 24.09
C THR A 74 14.11 26.02 24.26
N ASP A 75 13.19 26.97 24.54
CA ASP A 75 13.50 28.38 24.69
C ASP A 75 13.81 28.75 26.16
N ALA A 76 13.69 27.80 27.09
CA ALA A 76 13.98 28.02 28.50
C ALA A 76 15.46 27.78 28.79
N GLU A 77 16.03 28.58 29.69
CA GLU A 77 17.39 28.33 30.17
C GLU A 77 17.44 27.02 30.96
N CYS A 78 18.21 26.05 30.44
CA CYS A 78 18.56 24.83 31.14
C CYS A 78 20.01 24.92 31.63
N SER A 79 20.20 24.88 32.95
CA SER A 79 21.52 24.98 33.59
C SER A 79 22.36 23.71 33.45
N ASP A 80 21.73 22.58 33.11
CA ASP A 80 22.42 21.30 32.93
C ASP A 80 22.85 21.15 31.46
N THR A 81 24.13 20.83 31.24
CA THR A 81 24.73 20.79 29.90
C THR A 81 24.14 19.69 29.02
N GLU A 82 23.87 18.51 29.58
CA GLU A 82 23.37 17.36 28.82
C GLU A 82 21.91 17.51 28.44
N LEU A 83 21.07 18.02 29.36
CA LEU A 83 19.69 18.37 29.03
C LEU A 83 19.62 19.55 28.07
N ARG A 84 20.49 20.55 28.23
CA ARG A 84 20.59 21.66 27.28
C ARG A 84 20.92 21.15 25.88
N ARG A 85 21.88 20.21 25.75
CA ARG A 85 22.20 19.55 24.48
C ARG A 85 20.97 18.92 23.84
N LEU A 86 20.19 18.14 24.58
CA LEU A 86 18.95 17.51 24.09
C LEU A 86 17.89 18.53 23.66
N PHE A 87 17.71 19.62 24.42
CA PHE A 87 16.79 20.69 24.04
C PHE A 87 17.27 21.49 22.84
N LEU A 88 18.57 21.69 22.66
CA LEU A 88 19.16 22.31 21.46
C LEU A 88 18.91 21.44 20.23
N THR A 89 19.10 20.12 20.31
CA THR A 89 18.77 19.20 19.21
C THR A 89 17.30 19.28 18.79
N LEU A 90 16.37 19.44 19.75
CA LEU A 90 14.96 19.70 19.46
C LEU A 90 14.71 21.11 18.87
N ALA A 91 15.47 22.11 19.33
CA ALA A 91 15.36 23.49 18.88
C ALA A 91 15.79 23.65 17.42
N ASP A 92 16.86 22.97 17.02
CA ASP A 92 17.42 23.02 15.66
C ASP A 92 16.40 22.55 14.61
N ARG A 93 15.51 21.61 14.98
CA ARG A 93 14.45 21.08 14.12
C ARG A 93 13.05 21.63 14.44
N LYS A 94 12.95 22.71 15.24
CA LYS A 94 11.67 23.20 15.82
C LYS A 94 10.58 23.48 14.78
N GLU A 95 10.91 24.10 13.65
CA GLU A 95 9.92 24.43 12.61
C GLU A 95 9.41 23.19 11.87
N GLU A 96 10.29 22.22 11.61
CA GLU A 96 9.90 20.95 11.01
C GLU A 96 9.02 20.14 11.95
N LEU A 97 9.36 20.08 13.24
CA LEU A 97 8.53 19.43 14.25
C LEU A 97 7.16 20.11 14.40
N LYS A 98 7.09 21.45 14.26
CA LYS A 98 5.80 22.15 14.18
C LYS A 98 4.98 21.71 12.96
N LYS A 99 5.60 21.58 11.78
CA LYS A 99 4.92 21.06 10.57
C LYS A 99 4.44 19.63 10.78
N LEU A 100 5.29 18.77 11.33
CA LEU A 100 4.99 17.36 11.64
C LEU A 100 3.78 17.22 12.57
N THR A 101 3.63 18.10 13.58
CA THR A 101 2.45 18.08 14.46
C THR A 101 1.14 18.55 13.80
N LYS A 102 1.20 19.05 12.56
CA LYS A 102 0.05 19.45 11.75
C LYS A 102 -0.28 18.42 10.66
N THR A 103 0.55 17.39 10.45
CA THR A 103 0.29 16.32 9.51
C THR A 103 -1.03 15.62 9.84
N ASP A 104 -1.81 15.36 8.80
CA ASP A 104 -3.08 14.65 8.92
C ASP A 104 -2.84 13.14 8.77
N PHE A 105 -2.99 12.41 9.86
CA PHE A 105 -2.88 10.95 9.90
C PHE A 105 -4.24 10.26 9.81
N SER A 106 -5.33 11.00 9.60
CA SER A 106 -6.68 10.41 9.45
C SER A 106 -6.81 9.55 8.20
N LEU A 107 -6.04 9.83 7.15
CA LEU A 107 -5.97 9.05 5.91
C LEU A 107 -5.65 7.56 6.15
N LEU A 108 -4.94 7.25 7.25
CA LEU A 108 -4.59 5.87 7.60
C LEU A 108 -5.80 5.08 8.14
N GLN A 109 -6.86 5.75 8.60
CA GLN A 109 -8.00 5.11 9.28
C GLN A 109 -8.85 4.27 8.33
N ASP A 110 -8.93 4.66 7.06
CA ASP A 110 -9.78 4.00 6.06
C ASP A 110 -9.02 2.89 5.30
N LEU A 111 -7.78 2.59 5.70
CA LEU A 111 -6.94 1.58 5.06
C LEU A 111 -7.22 0.17 5.59
N PRO A 112 -6.87 -0.87 4.81
CA PRO A 112 -6.93 -2.26 5.27
C PRO A 112 -6.23 -2.44 6.63
N ALA A 113 -6.94 -3.03 7.58
CA ALA A 113 -6.51 -3.09 8.97
C ALA A 113 -6.53 -4.52 9.51
N VAL A 114 -5.60 -4.80 10.42
CA VAL A 114 -5.52 -6.05 11.17
C VAL A 114 -5.75 -5.73 12.64
N ASN A 115 -6.76 -6.36 13.26
CA ASN A 115 -7.15 -6.11 14.65
C ASN A 115 -7.49 -4.62 14.96
N GLY A 116 -7.91 -3.89 13.93
CA GLY A 116 -8.21 -2.46 14.00
C GLY A 116 -7.00 -1.53 13.87
N THR A 117 -5.81 -2.05 13.58
CA THR A 117 -4.62 -1.23 13.25
C THR A 117 -4.34 -1.33 11.76
N PRO A 118 -4.19 -0.22 11.02
CA PRO A 118 -3.84 -0.27 9.60
C PRO A 118 -2.57 -1.08 9.36
N ARG A 119 -2.60 -1.98 8.38
CA ARG A 119 -1.50 -2.92 8.11
C ARG A 119 -0.20 -2.21 7.76
N CYS A 120 -0.27 -1.10 7.00
CA CYS A 120 0.90 -0.25 6.72
C CYS A 120 1.54 0.35 7.99
N VAL A 121 0.76 0.64 9.04
CA VAL A 121 1.28 1.10 10.33
C VAL A 121 1.97 -0.03 11.08
N ILE A 122 1.42 -1.24 11.05
CA ILE A 122 2.06 -2.43 11.65
C ILE A 122 3.42 -2.67 11.00
N ILE A 123 3.48 -2.62 9.66
CA ILE A 123 4.72 -2.75 8.88
C ILE A 123 5.74 -1.69 9.30
N ALA A 124 5.33 -0.42 9.36
CA ALA A 124 6.21 0.68 9.74
C ALA A 124 6.75 0.55 11.17
N GLU A 125 5.89 0.23 12.14
CA GLU A 125 6.29 0.06 13.55
C GLU A 125 7.23 -1.13 13.74
N ALA A 126 6.95 -2.27 13.09
CA ALA A 126 7.82 -3.45 13.12
C ALA A 126 9.20 -3.16 12.50
N THR A 127 9.23 -2.51 11.33
CA THR A 127 10.47 -2.19 10.61
C THR A 127 11.39 -1.30 11.44
N LEU A 128 10.82 -0.26 12.07
CA LEU A 128 11.59 0.73 12.82
C LEU A 128 12.00 0.24 14.22
N SER A 129 11.11 -0.48 14.92
CA SER A 129 11.36 -0.89 16.32
C SER A 129 12.55 -1.82 16.46
N HIS A 130 12.77 -2.72 15.49
CA HIS A 130 13.91 -3.65 15.48
C HIS A 130 15.21 -3.05 14.89
N SER A 131 15.20 -1.75 14.58
CA SER A 131 16.32 -1.02 13.95
C SER A 131 16.72 0.22 14.74
N ARG A 132 16.43 0.29 16.05
CA ARG A 132 16.62 1.51 16.88
C ARG A 132 15.98 2.76 16.26
N TYR A 133 14.87 2.57 15.54
CA TYR A 133 14.19 3.63 14.78
C TYR A 133 15.07 4.31 13.73
N ILE A 134 16.03 3.57 13.18
CA ILE A 134 16.76 3.93 11.96
C ILE A 134 15.97 3.37 10.77
N PHE A 135 15.57 4.25 9.87
CA PHE A 135 15.03 3.86 8.58
C PHE A 135 16.15 3.32 7.71
N CYS A 136 15.97 2.09 7.23
CA CYS A 136 16.91 1.41 6.34
C CYS A 136 16.12 0.87 5.15
N GLU A 137 16.57 1.21 3.95
CA GLU A 137 15.96 0.79 2.68
C GLU A 137 15.90 -0.74 2.59
N ASP A 138 17.01 -1.45 2.78
CA ASP A 138 17.07 -2.92 2.68
C ASP A 138 16.10 -3.61 3.64
N ARG A 139 15.99 -3.13 4.88
CA ARG A 139 15.05 -3.69 5.87
C ARG A 139 13.60 -3.37 5.51
N THR A 140 13.35 -2.18 4.97
CA THR A 140 12.02 -1.79 4.50
C THR A 140 11.61 -2.67 3.32
N ALA A 141 12.50 -2.87 2.35
CA ALA A 141 12.30 -3.75 1.20
C ALA A 141 11.97 -5.17 1.65
N LYS A 142 12.80 -5.78 2.49
CA LYS A 142 12.57 -7.14 3.03
C LYS A 142 11.21 -7.28 3.72
N MET A 143 10.80 -6.28 4.50
CA MET A 143 9.50 -6.30 5.18
C MET A 143 8.36 -6.24 4.16
N LEU A 144 8.43 -5.33 3.19
CA LEU A 144 7.39 -5.18 2.16
C LEU A 144 7.29 -6.42 1.27
N GLU A 145 8.42 -6.98 0.85
CA GLU A 145 8.48 -8.23 0.08
C GLU A 145 7.87 -9.40 0.83
N ALA A 146 8.17 -9.56 2.13
CA ALA A 146 7.57 -10.61 2.95
C ALA A 146 6.04 -10.46 3.04
N PHE A 147 5.55 -9.24 3.20
CA PHE A 147 4.12 -8.96 3.22
C PHE A 147 3.46 -9.23 1.88
N ASN A 148 4.04 -8.77 0.77
CA ASN A 148 3.54 -9.02 -0.57
C ASN A 148 3.50 -10.52 -0.90
N ALA A 149 4.53 -11.28 -0.52
CA ALA A 149 4.58 -12.73 -0.70
C ALA A 149 3.50 -13.48 0.08
N ALA A 150 3.15 -13.01 1.28
CA ALA A 150 2.06 -13.59 2.08
C ALA A 150 0.67 -13.14 1.60
N ARG A 151 0.53 -11.84 1.31
CA ARG A 151 -0.67 -11.20 0.76
C ARG A 151 -0.34 -9.80 0.26
N THR A 152 -0.49 -9.61 -1.05
CA THR A 152 -0.26 -8.35 -1.76
C THR A 152 -0.75 -7.11 -0.99
N LEU A 153 0.10 -6.10 -0.91
CA LEU A 153 -0.26 -4.77 -0.41
C LEU A 153 -1.08 -4.04 -1.48
N THR A 154 -2.19 -3.45 -1.06
CA THR A 154 -3.05 -2.66 -1.94
C THR A 154 -2.36 -1.35 -2.32
N PHE A 155 -2.76 -0.76 -3.46
CA PHE A 155 -2.21 0.53 -3.89
C PHE A 155 -2.37 1.61 -2.81
N LYS A 156 -3.52 1.64 -2.11
CA LYS A 156 -3.78 2.59 -1.03
C LYS A 156 -2.84 2.41 0.16
N GLU A 157 -2.44 1.18 0.48
CA GLU A 157 -1.48 0.90 1.54
C GLU A 157 -0.07 1.38 1.16
N ILE A 158 0.34 1.13 -0.08
CA ILE A 158 1.64 1.56 -0.60
C ILE A 158 1.72 3.09 -0.70
N ASP A 159 0.69 3.75 -1.25
CA ASP A 159 0.61 5.21 -1.35
C ASP A 159 0.62 5.89 0.03
N ALA A 160 0.05 5.22 1.05
CA ALA A 160 0.04 5.71 2.42
C ALA A 160 1.27 5.31 3.25
N MET A 161 2.24 4.56 2.69
CA MET A 161 3.34 3.97 3.45
C MET A 161 4.26 5.04 4.06
N GLU A 162 4.60 6.09 3.31
CA GLU A 162 5.35 7.24 3.84
C GLU A 162 4.66 7.85 5.06
N THR A 163 3.33 8.01 4.99
CA THR A 163 2.52 8.55 6.09
C THR A 163 2.52 7.62 7.30
N ALA A 164 2.50 6.30 7.08
CA ALA A 164 2.59 5.30 8.14
C ALA A 164 3.96 5.32 8.86
N PHE A 165 5.07 5.39 8.11
CA PHE A 165 6.41 5.54 8.67
C PHE A 165 6.56 6.85 9.44
N ARG A 166 6.06 7.97 8.89
CA ARG A 166 6.01 9.25 9.61
C ARG A 166 5.24 9.13 10.91
N PHE A 167 4.09 8.45 10.92
CA PHE A 167 3.30 8.25 12.13
C PHE A 167 4.08 7.46 13.20
N ALA A 168 4.72 6.35 12.82
CA ALA A 168 5.52 5.53 13.73
C ALA A 168 6.71 6.31 14.34
N LEU A 169 7.44 7.09 13.51
CA LEU A 169 8.51 7.96 13.97
C LEU A 169 8.00 9.09 14.88
N CYS A 170 6.84 9.68 14.57
CA CYS A 170 6.21 10.68 15.44
C CYS A 170 5.85 10.12 16.82
N LYS A 171 5.33 8.89 16.85
CA LYS A 171 5.00 8.18 18.09
C LYS A 171 6.27 8.00 18.93
N LYS A 172 7.37 7.53 18.33
CA LYS A 172 8.67 7.44 19.00
C LYS A 172 9.19 8.79 19.50
N LEU A 173 9.20 9.80 18.64
CA LEU A 173 9.62 11.16 18.97
C LEU A 173 8.86 11.71 20.18
N ALA A 174 7.55 11.46 20.24
CA ALA A 174 6.72 11.90 21.35
C ALA A 174 7.12 11.24 22.67
N PHE A 175 7.51 9.96 22.68
CA PHE A 175 8.05 9.29 23.86
C PHE A 175 9.43 9.83 24.25
N LEU A 176 10.32 10.09 23.28
CA LEU A 176 11.61 10.73 23.54
C LEU A 176 11.43 12.14 24.14
N CYS A 177 10.54 12.95 23.57
CA CYS A 177 10.19 14.28 24.09
C CYS A 177 9.64 14.21 25.52
N GLU A 178 8.79 13.23 25.83
CA GLU A 178 8.29 12.99 27.18
C GLU A 178 9.43 12.61 28.13
N ARG A 179 10.33 11.70 27.72
CA ARG A 179 11.50 11.30 28.53
C ARG A 179 12.43 12.48 28.83
N ILE A 180 12.72 13.33 27.84
CA ILE A 180 13.52 14.56 28.03
C ILE A 180 12.83 15.49 29.04
N THR A 181 11.54 15.75 28.85
CA THR A 181 10.73 16.63 29.72
C THR A 181 10.66 16.09 31.16
N VAL A 182 10.45 14.78 31.32
CA VAL A 182 10.40 14.11 32.63
C VAL A 182 11.77 14.13 33.31
N THR A 183 12.87 13.96 32.56
CA THR A 183 14.23 14.05 33.09
C THR A 183 14.50 15.43 33.69
N ASP A 184 14.11 16.50 32.97
CA ASP A 184 14.20 17.86 33.48
C ASP A 184 13.28 18.12 34.68
N ASP A 185 12.05 17.59 34.68
CA ASP A 185 11.13 17.67 35.83
C ASP A 185 11.73 16.99 37.09
N ILE A 186 12.36 15.82 36.92
CA ILE A 186 13.03 15.08 38.00
C ILE A 186 14.23 15.87 38.53
N ARG A 187 15.07 16.42 37.64
CA ARG A 187 16.19 17.30 38.01
C ARG A 187 15.70 18.50 38.82
N ALA A 188 14.68 19.21 38.34
CA ALA A 188 14.14 20.36 39.03
C ALA A 188 13.57 19.99 40.42
N ALA A 189 12.93 18.82 40.54
CA ALA A 189 12.46 18.31 41.83
C ALA A 189 13.61 17.96 42.79
N ALA A 190 14.71 17.39 42.27
CA ALA A 190 15.91 17.08 43.03
C ALA A 190 16.55 18.35 43.62
N LEU A 191 16.79 19.36 42.79
CA LEU A 191 17.37 20.64 43.22
C LEU A 191 16.49 21.34 44.27
N ARG A 192 15.16 21.36 44.08
CA ARG A 192 14.24 21.91 45.09
C ARG A 192 14.28 21.16 46.41
N THR A 193 14.46 19.83 46.36
CA THR A 193 14.49 18.98 47.56
C THR A 193 15.79 19.15 48.33
N ALA A 194 16.93 19.19 47.64
CA ALA A 194 18.25 19.39 48.24
C ALA A 194 18.40 20.79 48.87
N LYS A 195 17.77 21.83 48.31
CA LYS A 195 17.73 23.17 48.94
C LYS A 195 16.95 23.21 50.25
N HIS A 196 15.97 22.34 50.45
CA HIS A 196 15.16 22.28 51.68
C HIS A 196 14.93 20.84 52.18
N PRO A 197 15.97 20.10 52.61
CA PRO A 197 15.87 18.67 52.88
C PRO A 197 14.92 18.33 54.03
N ARG A 198 14.92 19.15 55.09
CA ARG A 198 14.08 18.93 56.29
C ARG A 198 12.58 19.01 55.98
N LEU A 199 12.19 19.87 55.04
CA LEU A 199 10.79 20.07 54.66
C LEU A 199 10.34 19.08 53.58
N ARG A 200 11.21 18.80 52.59
CA ARG A 200 10.81 18.08 51.36
C ARG A 200 11.16 16.59 51.36
N SER A 201 12.05 16.11 52.23
CA SER A 201 12.41 14.68 52.32
C SER A 201 11.23 13.76 52.66
N ARG A 202 10.20 14.28 53.36
CA ARG A 202 9.00 13.53 53.71
C ARG A 202 7.89 13.60 52.65
N SER A 203 8.08 14.41 51.60
CA SER A 203 7.08 14.60 50.55
C SER A 203 6.83 13.33 49.74
N ALA A 204 5.59 13.15 49.26
CA ALA A 204 5.25 12.03 48.38
C ALA A 204 6.06 12.05 47.07
N GLU A 205 6.37 13.25 46.55
CA GLU A 205 7.22 13.43 45.38
C GLU A 205 8.63 12.89 45.60
N CYS A 206 9.28 13.24 46.73
CA CYS A 206 10.60 12.70 47.09
C CYS A 206 10.57 11.17 47.25
N LYS A 207 9.56 10.62 47.94
CA LYS A 207 9.43 9.16 48.11
C LYS A 207 9.31 8.43 46.77
N ARG A 208 8.58 9.00 45.81
CA ARG A 208 8.42 8.43 44.46
C ARG A 208 9.71 8.51 43.64
N LEU A 209 10.46 9.62 43.78
CA LEU A 209 11.62 9.90 42.91
C LEU A 209 12.95 9.39 43.47
N LYS A 210 13.06 9.05 44.76
CA LYS A 210 14.31 8.63 45.42
C LYS A 210 14.99 7.42 44.76
N GLY A 211 14.24 6.56 44.06
CA GLY A 211 14.79 5.42 43.30
C GLY A 211 15.36 5.79 41.92
N SER A 212 15.18 7.03 41.45
CA SER A 212 15.69 7.48 40.16
C SER A 212 17.15 7.88 40.25
N VAL A 213 17.98 7.37 39.32
CA VAL A 213 19.38 7.77 39.16
C VAL A 213 19.52 9.29 38.97
N ILE A 214 18.65 9.88 38.15
CA ILE A 214 18.62 11.33 37.89
C ILE A 214 18.35 12.10 39.19
N PHE A 215 17.32 11.69 39.95
CA PHE A 215 16.98 12.37 41.20
C PHE A 215 18.13 12.32 42.20
N SER A 216 18.72 11.14 42.39
CA SER A 216 19.83 10.92 43.31
C SER A 216 21.08 11.71 42.90
N LYS A 217 21.45 11.71 41.61
CA LYS A 217 22.54 12.52 41.05
C LYS A 217 22.45 13.97 41.49
N PHE A 218 21.35 14.63 41.11
CA PHE A 218 21.20 16.08 41.31
C PHE A 218 20.97 16.44 42.78
N CYS A 219 20.37 15.55 43.59
CA CYS A 219 20.30 15.76 45.03
C CYS A 219 21.67 15.65 45.69
N ALA A 220 22.45 14.62 45.33
CA ALA A 220 23.78 14.38 45.89
C ALA A 220 24.74 15.53 45.55
N GLY A 221 24.78 15.95 44.28
CA GLY A 221 25.62 17.06 43.83
C GLY A 221 25.28 18.38 44.53
N GLU A 222 23.99 18.72 44.65
CA GLU A 222 23.56 19.94 45.35
C GLU A 222 23.88 19.90 46.86
N MET A 223 23.97 18.72 47.46
CA MET A 223 24.34 18.52 48.86
C MET A 223 25.85 18.35 49.08
N GLY A 224 26.67 18.39 48.02
CA GLY A 224 28.13 18.26 48.09
C GLY A 224 28.65 16.83 48.29
N TYR A 225 27.86 15.81 47.98
CA TYR A 225 28.32 14.42 47.97
C TYR A 225 28.99 14.07 46.63
N ASP A 226 29.81 13.02 46.65
CA ASP A 226 30.40 12.43 45.44
C ASP A 226 29.31 11.89 44.49
N THR A 227 29.45 12.21 43.19
CA THR A 227 28.49 11.88 42.14
C THR A 227 29.05 11.02 41.00
N GLU A 228 30.31 10.59 41.03
CA GLU A 228 30.96 9.94 39.87
C GLU A 228 30.13 8.79 39.26
N ASN A 229 29.68 7.85 40.10
CA ASN A 229 28.85 6.71 39.65
C ASN A 229 27.47 7.11 39.11
N PHE A 230 26.93 8.24 39.55
CA PHE A 230 25.67 8.77 39.05
C PHE A 230 25.86 9.54 37.75
N ASP A 231 27.00 10.20 37.59
CA ASP A 231 27.37 10.97 36.41
C ASP A 231 27.55 10.05 35.19
N GLU A 232 28.26 8.94 35.33
CA GLU A 232 28.43 7.94 34.25
C GLU A 232 27.08 7.42 33.75
N ARG A 233 26.20 7.01 34.67
CA ARG A 233 24.86 6.49 34.33
C ARG A 233 23.95 7.56 33.71
N TYR A 234 24.09 8.80 34.15
CA TYR A 234 23.33 9.92 33.62
C TYR A 234 23.79 10.27 32.21
N LEU A 235 25.10 10.32 31.98
CA LEU A 235 25.70 10.53 30.66
C LEU A 235 25.24 9.46 29.67
N ALA A 236 25.33 8.18 30.05
CA ALA A 236 24.84 7.08 29.21
C ALA A 236 23.35 7.24 28.85
N LEU A 237 22.51 7.64 29.81
CA LEU A 237 21.09 7.89 29.56
C LEU A 237 20.86 9.06 28.59
N THR A 238 21.59 10.17 28.73
CA THR A 238 21.45 11.35 27.87
C THR A 238 22.06 11.15 26.49
N ASP A 239 23.11 10.35 26.37
CA ASP A 239 23.71 9.93 25.10
C ASP A 239 22.77 9.00 24.34
N ASP A 240 22.18 8.00 25.00
CA ASP A 240 21.18 7.12 24.39
C ASP A 240 19.94 7.89 23.89
N LEU A 241 19.47 8.87 24.67
CA LEU A 241 18.37 9.75 24.26
C LEU A 241 18.74 10.58 23.03
N CYS A 242 19.95 11.14 23.01
CA CYS A 242 20.45 11.96 21.90
C CYS A 242 20.60 11.10 20.63
N ALA A 243 21.22 9.93 20.73
CA ALA A 243 21.39 8.99 19.62
C ALA A 243 20.03 8.56 19.05
N CYS A 244 19.07 8.19 19.90
CA CYS A 244 17.73 7.83 19.43
C CYS A 244 17.00 9.02 18.78
N LEU A 245 17.21 10.24 19.29
CA LEU A 245 16.60 11.45 18.72
C LEU A 245 17.15 11.72 17.32
N ASN A 246 18.47 11.63 17.14
CA ASN A 246 19.13 11.79 15.84
C ASN A 246 18.68 10.71 14.86
N ASN A 247 18.63 9.44 15.27
CA ASN A 247 18.11 8.36 14.42
C ASN A 247 16.69 8.66 13.91
N VAL A 248 15.81 9.18 14.77
CA VAL A 248 14.44 9.54 14.38
C VAL A 248 14.42 10.70 13.39
N PHE A 249 15.27 11.71 13.58
CA PHE A 249 15.37 12.85 12.68
C PHE A 249 15.92 12.45 11.31
N ASP A 250 17.04 11.73 11.28
CA ASP A 250 17.62 11.20 10.04
C ASP A 250 16.61 10.30 9.32
N SER A 251 15.85 9.50 10.06
CA SER A 251 14.81 8.66 9.48
C SER A 251 13.64 9.46 8.89
N LEU A 252 13.21 10.55 9.53
CA LEU A 252 12.17 11.43 8.98
C LEU A 252 12.61 12.06 7.65
N ASP A 253 13.90 12.36 7.52
CA ASP A 253 14.49 12.89 6.29
C ASP A 253 14.54 11.78 5.22
N ASN A 254 15.06 10.60 5.57
CA ASN A 254 15.22 9.48 4.65
C ASN A 254 13.90 8.93 4.10
N ILE A 255 12.83 8.86 4.90
CA ILE A 255 11.53 8.38 4.38
C ILE A 255 10.90 9.32 3.37
N SER A 256 11.26 10.61 3.39
CA SER A 256 10.68 11.61 2.49
C SER A 256 11.28 11.53 1.07
N ILE A 257 12.39 10.80 0.91
CA ILE A 257 13.06 10.59 -0.39
C ILE A 257 12.92 9.15 -0.89
N PHE A 258 12.33 8.26 -0.11
CA PHE A 258 12.19 6.85 -0.44
C PHE A 258 10.95 6.60 -1.30
N ASP A 259 11.12 5.89 -2.42
CA ASP A 259 10.04 5.55 -3.33
C ASP A 259 9.35 4.23 -2.91
N PHE A 260 8.33 4.33 -2.06
CA PHE A 260 7.53 3.17 -1.68
C PHE A 260 6.76 2.56 -2.85
N SER A 261 6.50 3.31 -3.93
CA SER A 261 5.72 2.82 -5.08
C SER A 261 6.43 1.70 -5.85
N ALA A 262 7.76 1.61 -5.72
CA ALA A 262 8.56 0.52 -6.28
C ALA A 262 8.18 -0.86 -5.71
N PHE A 263 7.57 -0.91 -4.52
CA PHE A 263 7.16 -2.14 -3.83
C PHE A 263 5.68 -2.49 -4.05
N TYR A 264 5.00 -1.79 -4.95
CA TYR A 264 3.67 -2.18 -5.38
C TYR A 264 3.76 -3.26 -6.47
N ASP A 265 3.62 -4.53 -6.10
CA ASP A 265 3.80 -5.68 -7.00
C ASP A 265 3.14 -5.55 -8.38
N PRO A 266 1.88 -5.04 -8.52
CA PRO A 266 1.26 -4.85 -9.82
C PRO A 266 2.05 -3.95 -10.78
N CYS A 267 2.88 -3.02 -10.28
CA CYS A 267 3.76 -2.20 -11.13
C CYS A 267 4.75 -3.05 -11.94
N GLY A 268 5.19 -4.21 -11.45
CA GLY A 268 6.10 -5.09 -12.20
C GLY A 268 5.49 -5.63 -13.49
N ILE A 269 4.16 -5.79 -13.52
CA ILE A 269 3.39 -6.17 -14.71
C ILE A 269 3.12 -4.93 -15.57
N LEU A 270 2.60 -3.86 -14.95
CA LEU A 270 2.16 -2.66 -15.65
C LEU A 270 3.31 -1.88 -16.30
N ALA A 271 4.52 -1.97 -15.76
CA ALA A 271 5.71 -1.36 -16.33
C ALA A 271 6.09 -1.91 -17.72
N ARG A 272 5.54 -3.07 -18.13
CA ARG A 272 5.70 -3.63 -19.48
C ARG A 272 4.92 -2.85 -20.55
N PHE A 273 3.95 -2.05 -20.13
CA PHE A 273 3.18 -1.19 -21.03
C PHE A 273 3.86 0.18 -21.15
N ASP A 274 4.41 0.49 -22.33
CA ASP A 274 5.07 1.78 -22.61
C ASP A 274 4.17 2.98 -22.27
N THR A 275 2.86 2.84 -22.47
CA THR A 275 1.84 3.84 -22.16
C THR A 275 1.72 4.14 -20.67
N PHE A 276 1.86 3.11 -19.82
CA PHE A 276 1.88 3.28 -18.37
C PHE A 276 3.24 3.80 -17.92
N ALA A 277 4.33 3.21 -18.40
CA ALA A 277 5.69 3.57 -18.00
C ALA A 277 6.05 5.03 -18.33
N SER A 278 5.57 5.55 -19.46
CA SER A 278 5.78 6.95 -19.88
C SER A 278 4.74 7.94 -19.33
N ALA A 279 3.70 7.47 -18.62
CA ALA A 279 2.67 8.35 -18.08
C ALA A 279 3.19 9.18 -16.88
N PRO A 280 2.72 10.43 -16.70
CA PRO A 280 3.04 11.23 -15.52
C PRO A 280 2.69 10.49 -14.21
N PRO A 281 3.43 10.72 -13.11
CA PRO A 281 3.18 10.06 -11.82
C PRO A 281 1.72 10.17 -11.34
N GLU A 282 1.11 11.35 -11.49
CA GLU A 282 -0.28 11.60 -11.11
C GLU A 282 -1.27 10.75 -11.92
N THR A 283 -1.03 10.62 -13.22
CA THR A 283 -1.83 9.78 -14.13
C THR A 283 -1.67 8.30 -13.78
N ARG A 284 -0.45 7.85 -13.43
CA ARG A 284 -0.21 6.48 -12.95
C ARG A 284 -0.95 6.23 -11.63
N ALA A 285 -0.85 7.13 -10.66
CA ALA A 285 -1.55 7.00 -9.38
C ALA A 285 -3.07 6.89 -9.56
N ALA A 286 -3.68 7.74 -10.40
CA ALA A 286 -5.12 7.66 -10.69
C ALA A 286 -5.52 6.34 -11.37
N PHE A 287 -4.69 5.81 -12.27
CA PHE A 287 -4.89 4.50 -12.88
C PHE A 287 -4.83 3.38 -11.83
N LEU A 288 -3.82 3.38 -10.97
CA LEU A 288 -3.62 2.37 -9.94
C LEU A 288 -4.74 2.40 -8.88
N GLN A 289 -5.20 3.61 -8.51
CA GLN A 289 -6.37 3.78 -7.66
C GLN A 289 -7.61 3.14 -8.29
N LYS A 290 -7.83 3.34 -9.60
CA LYS A 290 -8.95 2.72 -10.30
C LYS A 290 -8.82 1.20 -10.38
N LEU A 291 -7.60 0.69 -10.58
CA LEU A 291 -7.33 -0.74 -10.54
C LEU A 291 -7.70 -1.35 -9.19
N GLY A 292 -7.28 -0.74 -8.08
CA GLY A 292 -7.63 -1.17 -6.72
C GLY A 292 -9.13 -1.12 -6.42
N GLU A 293 -9.85 -0.12 -6.94
CA GLU A 293 -11.32 -0.06 -6.82
C GLU A 293 -12.02 -1.22 -7.53
N LEU A 294 -11.56 -1.56 -8.74
CA LEU A 294 -12.16 -2.63 -9.54
C LEU A 294 -11.81 -4.01 -8.99
N SER A 295 -10.57 -4.22 -8.54
CA SER A 295 -10.16 -5.46 -7.88
C SER A 295 -11.00 -5.72 -6.62
N THR A 296 -11.23 -4.69 -5.80
CA THR A 296 -12.09 -4.77 -4.61
C THR A 296 -13.54 -5.11 -4.99
N THR A 297 -14.08 -4.44 -6.02
CA THR A 297 -15.46 -4.69 -6.50
C THR A 297 -15.66 -6.13 -6.96
N GLU A 298 -14.63 -6.72 -7.59
CA GLU A 298 -14.63 -8.10 -8.08
C GLU A 298 -14.11 -9.11 -7.05
N ASN A 299 -13.77 -8.67 -5.83
CA ASN A 299 -13.17 -9.47 -4.75
C ASN A 299 -11.95 -10.28 -5.23
N LEU A 300 -11.07 -9.63 -5.99
CA LEU A 300 -9.84 -10.20 -6.53
C LEU A 300 -8.63 -9.45 -5.97
N ASP A 301 -7.54 -10.19 -5.73
CA ASP A 301 -6.26 -9.59 -5.38
C ASP A 301 -5.76 -8.64 -6.48
N GLU A 302 -5.14 -7.51 -6.10
CA GLU A 302 -4.69 -6.49 -7.07
C GLU A 302 -3.61 -7.01 -8.03
N TYR A 303 -2.72 -7.90 -7.59
CA TYR A 303 -1.74 -8.53 -8.48
C TYR A 303 -2.43 -9.48 -9.46
N ALA A 304 -3.35 -10.32 -8.98
CA ALA A 304 -4.15 -11.19 -9.84
C ALA A 304 -5.00 -10.38 -10.84
N TYR A 305 -5.51 -9.22 -10.44
CA TYR A 305 -6.24 -8.30 -11.31
C TYR A 305 -5.34 -7.70 -12.39
N ALA A 306 -4.11 -7.33 -12.05
CA ALA A 306 -3.11 -6.85 -13.01
C ALA A 306 -2.70 -7.94 -14.02
N VAL A 307 -2.52 -9.20 -13.58
CA VAL A 307 -2.28 -10.34 -14.49
C VAL A 307 -3.47 -10.52 -15.44
N ARG A 308 -4.71 -10.43 -14.93
CA ARG A 308 -5.91 -10.52 -15.78
C ARG A 308 -5.96 -9.39 -16.81
N LEU A 309 -5.59 -8.18 -16.40
CA LEU A 309 -5.52 -7.02 -17.28
C LEU A 309 -4.46 -7.18 -18.37
N GLU A 310 -3.28 -7.70 -18.03
CA GLU A 310 -2.22 -8.01 -18.99
C GLU A 310 -2.72 -8.96 -20.07
N ASN A 311 -3.28 -10.09 -19.64
CA ASN A 311 -3.82 -11.09 -20.56
C ASN A 311 -5.01 -10.56 -21.39
N TYR A 312 -5.77 -9.59 -20.88
CA TYR A 312 -6.88 -8.99 -21.61
C TYR A 312 -6.43 -8.28 -22.90
N GLY A 313 -5.22 -7.74 -22.93
CA GLY A 313 -4.60 -7.19 -24.14
C GLY A 313 -4.36 -8.24 -25.22
N ASP A 314 -3.98 -9.45 -24.80
CA ASP A 314 -3.59 -10.56 -25.68
C ASP A 314 -4.79 -11.36 -26.22
N TYR A 315 -5.91 -11.40 -25.49
CA TYR A 315 -7.10 -12.20 -25.84
C TYR A 315 -7.99 -11.66 -26.98
N GLY A 316 -7.64 -10.54 -27.59
CA GLY A 316 -8.22 -10.11 -28.87
C GLY A 316 -9.32 -9.05 -28.77
N LYS A 317 -9.14 -8.02 -29.62
CA LYS A 317 -10.06 -6.92 -29.98
C LYS A 317 -10.93 -6.39 -28.83
N MET A 318 -10.39 -5.40 -28.11
CA MET A 318 -11.19 -4.53 -27.26
C MET A 318 -12.44 -4.07 -28.03
N PRO A 319 -13.66 -4.23 -27.47
CA PRO A 319 -14.87 -3.78 -28.12
C PRO A 319 -14.79 -2.28 -28.44
N PRO A 320 -15.33 -1.88 -29.60
CA PRO A 320 -15.29 -0.49 -30.07
C PRO A 320 -16.00 0.45 -29.08
N PHE A 321 -15.55 1.70 -29.00
CA PHE A 321 -16.12 2.70 -28.11
C PHE A 321 -17.58 2.98 -28.48
N LYS A 322 -18.46 3.03 -27.47
CA LYS A 322 -19.82 3.55 -27.65
C LYS A 322 -19.75 5.07 -27.62
N VAL A 323 -19.91 5.68 -28.79
CA VAL A 323 -19.76 7.12 -29.00
C VAL A 323 -21.09 7.70 -29.46
N LYS A 324 -21.61 8.71 -28.73
CA LYS A 324 -22.80 9.46 -29.12
C LYS A 324 -22.39 10.86 -29.59
N ARG A 325 -22.62 11.15 -30.87
CA ARG A 325 -22.38 12.47 -31.46
C ARG A 325 -23.66 13.30 -31.39
N ILE A 326 -23.56 14.53 -30.90
CA ILE A 326 -24.65 15.52 -30.86
C ILE A 326 -24.17 16.76 -31.62
N PRO A 327 -24.83 17.16 -32.73
CA PRO A 327 -24.50 18.40 -33.42
C PRO A 327 -24.75 19.62 -32.51
N PHE A 328 -23.85 20.60 -32.52
CA PHE A 328 -23.96 21.82 -31.72
C PHE A 328 -23.30 23.00 -32.48
N GLY A 329 -24.12 23.93 -32.96
CA GLY A 329 -23.68 25.03 -33.83
C GLY A 329 -23.04 24.51 -35.13
N GLN A 330 -21.92 25.11 -35.54
CA GLN A 330 -21.11 24.63 -36.68
C GLN A 330 -20.25 23.39 -36.36
N GLY A 331 -20.41 22.80 -35.16
CA GLY A 331 -19.63 21.66 -34.69
C GLY A 331 -20.47 20.50 -34.19
N SER A 332 -19.83 19.58 -33.49
CA SER A 332 -20.50 18.49 -32.80
C SER A 332 -19.79 18.18 -31.49
N VAL A 333 -20.58 17.91 -30.45
CA VAL A 333 -20.14 17.36 -29.17
C VAL A 333 -20.20 15.84 -29.25
N VAL A 334 -19.21 15.17 -28.69
CA VAL A 334 -19.11 13.71 -28.72
C VAL A 334 -19.02 13.20 -27.30
N PHE A 335 -19.90 12.27 -26.93
CA PHE A 335 -19.92 11.59 -25.63
C PHE A 335 -19.41 10.17 -25.82
N ALA A 336 -18.27 9.84 -25.19
CA ALA A 336 -17.81 8.47 -25.07
C ALA A 336 -18.28 7.92 -23.71
N ARG A 337 -18.89 6.74 -23.72
CA ARG A 337 -19.20 6.00 -22.49
C ARG A 337 -18.14 4.93 -22.29
N PHE A 338 -17.46 5.02 -21.16
CA PHE A 338 -16.59 3.97 -20.67
C PHE A 338 -17.37 3.21 -19.60
N ASP A 339 -17.54 1.92 -19.80
CA ASP A 339 -18.01 1.05 -18.74
C ASP A 339 -16.86 0.99 -17.73
N GLY A 340 -17.16 1.27 -16.46
CA GLY A 340 -16.16 1.41 -15.40
C GLY A 340 -15.67 0.05 -14.93
N ASP A 341 -15.15 -0.76 -15.86
CA ASP A 341 -14.73 -2.14 -15.68
C ASP A 341 -13.30 -2.34 -16.22
N LEU A 342 -12.86 -3.60 -16.31
CA LEU A 342 -11.54 -3.97 -16.85
C LEU A 342 -11.23 -3.34 -18.22
N LEU A 343 -12.23 -3.06 -19.07
CA LEU A 343 -12.03 -2.44 -20.38
C LEU A 343 -11.48 -1.03 -20.27
N LEU A 344 -11.88 -0.28 -19.25
CA LEU A 344 -11.40 1.09 -19.01
C LEU A 344 -9.88 1.10 -18.86
N LEU A 345 -9.36 0.23 -18.00
CA LEU A 345 -7.92 0.11 -17.74
C LEU A 345 -7.20 -0.39 -18.98
N ALA A 346 -7.74 -1.41 -19.66
CA ALA A 346 -7.09 -1.97 -20.84
C ALA A 346 -7.01 -0.92 -21.97
N ARG A 347 -8.07 -0.13 -22.16
CA ARG A 347 -8.08 0.99 -23.12
C ARG A 347 -7.09 2.10 -22.79
N ALA A 348 -6.88 2.38 -21.51
CA ALA A 348 -5.86 3.33 -21.11
C ALA A 348 -4.45 2.81 -21.45
N LEU A 349 -4.19 1.52 -21.22
CA LEU A 349 -2.91 0.89 -21.58
C LEU A 349 -2.66 0.80 -23.09
N SER A 350 -3.68 0.86 -23.94
CA SER A 350 -3.49 0.76 -25.40
C SER A 350 -3.14 2.08 -26.09
N SER A 351 -3.29 3.23 -25.42
CA SER A 351 -2.99 4.53 -26.02
C SER A 351 -2.60 5.58 -24.97
N PRO A 352 -1.47 6.30 -25.13
CA PRO A 352 -1.12 7.41 -24.25
C PRO A 352 -2.20 8.50 -24.19
N THR A 353 -2.90 8.73 -25.31
CA THR A 353 -3.99 9.70 -25.37
C THR A 353 -5.19 9.28 -24.53
N LEU A 354 -5.52 7.98 -24.50
CA LEU A 354 -6.59 7.45 -23.66
C LEU A 354 -6.18 7.43 -22.19
N MET A 355 -4.94 7.03 -21.88
CA MET A 355 -4.37 7.12 -20.54
C MET A 355 -4.52 8.54 -19.98
N GLN A 356 -4.09 9.54 -20.74
CA GLN A 356 -4.20 10.94 -20.32
C GLN A 356 -5.65 11.43 -20.26
N MET A 357 -6.51 11.02 -21.19
CA MET A 357 -7.92 11.43 -21.20
C MET A 357 -8.71 10.85 -20.02
N LEU A 358 -8.39 9.61 -19.62
CA LEU A 358 -9.10 8.90 -18.55
C LEU A 358 -8.55 9.22 -17.17
N PHE A 359 -7.24 9.43 -17.04
CA PHE A 359 -6.55 9.52 -15.75
C PHE A 359 -5.70 10.79 -15.57
N GLY A 360 -5.55 11.63 -16.61
CA GLY A 360 -4.65 12.79 -16.59
C GLY A 360 -5.22 14.09 -16.02
N GLN A 361 -6.38 14.04 -15.35
CA GLN A 361 -6.97 15.21 -14.69
C GLN A 361 -6.70 15.18 -13.19
N SER A 362 -5.54 15.71 -12.79
CA SER A 362 -5.20 15.97 -11.40
C SER A 362 -5.69 17.35 -10.98
N GLY A 363 -6.76 17.39 -10.16
CA GLY A 363 -7.14 18.58 -9.39
C GLY A 363 -8.26 19.45 -9.99
N ARG A 364 -9.33 19.53 -9.19
CA ARG A 364 -10.51 20.41 -9.29
C ARG A 364 -11.57 20.06 -10.34
N GLU A 365 -12.78 20.05 -9.79
CA GLU A 365 -14.09 19.86 -10.42
C GLU A 365 -14.38 18.41 -10.83
N LYS A 366 -15.42 17.85 -10.21
CA LYS A 366 -16.28 16.87 -10.87
C LYS A 366 -16.72 17.50 -12.20
N SER A 367 -15.96 17.27 -13.26
CA SER A 367 -16.22 17.86 -14.55
C SER A 367 -16.80 16.80 -15.47
N ILE A 368 -18.05 17.07 -15.82
CA ILE A 368 -18.82 16.47 -16.89
C ILE A 368 -17.92 16.27 -18.11
N LEU A 369 -17.77 15.02 -18.54
CA LEU A 369 -17.32 14.58 -19.86
C LEU A 369 -17.72 15.57 -20.98
N LYS A 370 -16.89 16.58 -21.24
CA LYS A 370 -16.94 17.41 -22.44
C LYS A 370 -15.53 17.83 -22.83
N ASN A 371 -15.15 17.37 -24.02
CA ASN A 371 -14.14 17.92 -24.94
C ASN A 371 -12.73 17.32 -24.89
N ALA A 372 -12.56 16.22 -25.63
CA ALA A 372 -11.37 16.02 -26.45
C ALA A 372 -11.81 15.49 -27.83
N LYS A 373 -11.46 16.22 -28.90
CA LYS A 373 -11.77 15.91 -30.31
C LYS A 373 -10.63 15.08 -30.92
N ILE A 374 -10.94 13.92 -31.52
CA ILE A 374 -10.04 13.23 -32.45
C ILE A 374 -10.87 12.73 -33.66
N LYS A 375 -10.30 12.85 -34.87
CA LYS A 375 -10.94 12.64 -36.18
C LYS A 375 -10.83 11.18 -36.68
N SER A 376 -11.96 10.65 -37.19
CA SER A 376 -12.14 9.71 -38.33
C SER A 376 -11.60 8.26 -38.21
N SER A 377 -12.14 7.18 -38.81
CA SER A 377 -13.19 6.93 -39.84
C SER A 377 -13.70 5.48 -39.75
N PHE A 378 -15.01 5.27 -40.05
CA PHE A 378 -15.74 4.02 -40.39
C PHE A 378 -15.53 2.71 -39.60
N MET A 379 -16.63 2.16 -39.08
CA MET A 379 -16.72 0.76 -38.58
C MET A 379 -17.38 -0.15 -39.63
N PRO A 380 -16.87 -1.37 -39.86
CA PRO A 380 -17.65 -2.45 -40.46
C PRO A 380 -18.65 -2.99 -39.43
N LYS A 381 -19.86 -3.34 -39.89
CA LYS A 381 -20.90 -3.98 -39.05
C LYS A 381 -20.46 -5.41 -38.73
N SER A 382 -20.09 -5.71 -37.49
CA SER A 382 -19.85 -7.08 -37.03
C SER A 382 -21.18 -7.74 -36.59
N ARG A 383 -21.47 -8.93 -37.12
CA ARG A 383 -22.47 -9.86 -36.58
C ARG A 383 -21.74 -10.94 -35.78
N THR A 384 -22.25 -11.29 -34.61
CA THR A 384 -21.76 -12.42 -33.80
C THR A 384 -22.62 -13.65 -34.06
N PHE A 385 -21.99 -14.78 -34.33
CA PHE A 385 -22.65 -16.08 -34.48
C PHE A 385 -22.06 -17.05 -33.45
N SER A 386 -22.90 -17.90 -32.86
CA SER A 386 -22.43 -19.06 -32.08
C SER A 386 -22.15 -20.18 -33.08
N ALA A 387 -20.96 -20.77 -33.03
CA ALA A 387 -20.52 -21.77 -33.99
C ALA A 387 -19.97 -23.00 -33.23
N ASN A 388 -20.39 -24.20 -33.62
CA ASN A 388 -19.92 -25.44 -33.03
C ASN A 388 -18.81 -26.01 -33.90
N PHE A 389 -17.60 -26.14 -33.33
CA PHE A 389 -16.46 -26.72 -34.03
C PHE A 389 -16.70 -28.18 -34.42
N GLY A 390 -17.66 -28.88 -33.78
CA GLY A 390 -18.05 -30.23 -34.14
C GLY A 390 -16.92 -31.25 -34.00
N ILE A 391 -15.98 -30.98 -33.08
CA ILE A 391 -14.82 -31.80 -32.81
C ILE A 391 -15.12 -32.68 -31.61
N SER A 392 -15.06 -33.99 -31.81
CA SER A 392 -15.14 -34.97 -30.72
C SER A 392 -14.03 -36.01 -30.85
N ALA A 393 -13.50 -36.45 -29.71
CA ALA A 393 -12.58 -37.56 -29.63
C ALA A 393 -13.31 -38.75 -28.99
N GLU A 394 -13.45 -39.86 -29.74
CA GLU A 394 -13.94 -41.13 -29.21
C GLU A 394 -12.74 -42.09 -29.14
N GLY A 395 -12.22 -42.34 -27.93
CA GLY A 395 -10.96 -43.07 -27.76
C GLY A 395 -9.78 -42.28 -28.35
N ASP A 396 -9.02 -42.91 -29.26
CA ASP A 396 -7.91 -42.28 -29.99
C ASP A 396 -8.33 -41.80 -31.40
N GLU A 397 -9.63 -41.78 -31.72
CA GLU A 397 -10.11 -41.35 -33.02
C GLU A 397 -10.75 -39.95 -32.92
N LEU A 398 -10.20 -39.01 -33.69
CA LEU A 398 -10.75 -37.68 -33.86
C LEU A 398 -11.83 -37.70 -34.94
N ARG A 399 -13.07 -37.40 -34.53
CA ARG A 399 -14.17 -37.09 -35.44
C ARG A 399 -14.31 -35.58 -35.56
N ILE A 400 -14.39 -35.11 -36.80
CA ILE A 400 -14.53 -33.70 -37.13
C ILE A 400 -15.76 -33.57 -38.01
N THR A 401 -16.86 -33.09 -37.43
CA THR A 401 -18.12 -32.77 -38.13
C THR A 401 -18.50 -31.32 -37.81
N PRO A 402 -17.73 -30.34 -38.31
CA PRO A 402 -17.93 -28.94 -37.97
C PRO A 402 -19.26 -28.45 -38.53
N ASP A 403 -20.04 -27.77 -37.70
CA ASP A 403 -21.25 -27.07 -38.12
C ASP A 403 -20.98 -25.57 -38.02
N PHE A 404 -20.32 -25.05 -39.06
CA PHE A 404 -19.96 -23.65 -39.17
C PHE A 404 -20.92 -22.87 -40.07
N PRO A 405 -21.33 -21.65 -39.66
CA PRO A 405 -21.99 -20.71 -40.55
C PRO A 405 -21.20 -20.49 -41.85
N SER A 406 -21.90 -20.25 -42.96
CA SER A 406 -21.30 -20.04 -44.29
C SER A 406 -20.34 -18.85 -44.33
N GLU A 407 -20.44 -17.94 -43.35
CA GLU A 407 -19.61 -16.76 -43.21
C GLU A 407 -18.23 -17.02 -42.60
N ILE A 408 -18.00 -18.17 -41.97
CA ILE A 408 -16.68 -18.55 -41.43
C ILE A 408 -15.86 -19.21 -42.54
N MET A 409 -14.85 -18.49 -43.05
CA MET A 409 -13.95 -18.95 -44.12
C MET A 409 -12.82 -19.85 -43.60
N SER A 410 -12.37 -19.62 -42.37
CA SER A 410 -11.38 -20.45 -41.70
C SER A 410 -11.48 -20.32 -40.18
N ALA A 411 -11.15 -21.38 -39.46
CA ALA A 411 -11.06 -21.40 -38.00
C ALA A 411 -9.89 -22.29 -37.58
N GLU A 412 -9.21 -21.92 -36.50
CA GLU A 412 -8.14 -22.72 -35.90
C GLU A 412 -8.51 -23.06 -34.46
N CYS A 413 -8.23 -24.29 -34.07
CA CYS A 413 -8.41 -24.72 -32.70
C CYS A 413 -7.30 -25.70 -32.30
N VAL A 414 -7.04 -25.77 -31.00
CA VAL A 414 -6.01 -26.64 -30.43
C VAL A 414 -6.70 -27.72 -29.62
N LEU A 415 -6.55 -28.97 -30.06
CA LEU A 415 -7.02 -30.14 -29.35
C LEU A 415 -5.89 -30.69 -28.46
N ARG A 416 -6.21 -31.00 -27.20
CA ARG A 416 -5.30 -31.74 -26.31
C ARG A 416 -5.85 -33.13 -26.08
N HIS A 417 -5.08 -34.16 -26.45
CA HIS A 417 -5.43 -35.57 -26.23
C HIS A 417 -4.23 -36.31 -25.64
N ASN A 418 -4.43 -37.05 -24.55
CA ASN A 418 -3.37 -37.80 -23.85
C ASN A 418 -2.06 -37.01 -23.60
N GLY A 419 -2.17 -35.70 -23.30
CA GLY A 419 -1.03 -34.82 -23.02
C GLY A 419 -0.34 -34.22 -24.25
N VAL A 420 -0.76 -34.59 -25.46
CA VAL A 420 -0.21 -34.08 -26.73
C VAL A 420 -1.11 -33.00 -27.31
N ARG A 421 -0.51 -31.94 -27.87
CA ARG A 421 -1.21 -30.83 -28.53
C ARG A 421 -1.29 -31.11 -30.04
N HIS A 422 -2.50 -31.14 -30.58
CA HIS A 422 -2.77 -31.23 -32.00
C HIS A 422 -3.41 -29.92 -32.48
N ASN A 423 -2.96 -29.41 -33.62
CA ASN A 423 -3.53 -28.22 -34.24
C ASN A 423 -4.54 -28.65 -35.29
N VAL A 424 -5.76 -28.14 -35.19
CA VAL A 424 -6.82 -28.41 -36.16
C VAL A 424 -7.21 -27.09 -36.80
N LYS A 425 -6.93 -26.96 -38.09
CA LYS A 425 -7.38 -25.87 -38.94
C LYS A 425 -8.56 -26.35 -39.76
N ILE A 426 -9.61 -25.54 -39.82
CA ILE A 426 -10.78 -25.78 -40.65
C ILE A 426 -10.85 -24.62 -41.64
N GLU A 427 -11.03 -24.90 -42.93
CA GLU A 427 -11.11 -23.89 -43.99
C GLU A 427 -12.17 -24.28 -45.02
N ARG A 428 -12.57 -23.34 -45.89
CA ARG A 428 -13.50 -23.64 -46.99
C ARG A 428 -12.79 -23.85 -48.32
N GLY A 429 -13.30 -24.78 -49.13
CA GLY A 429 -12.76 -25.14 -50.44
C GLY A 429 -13.25 -26.50 -50.90
N GLU A 430 -12.44 -27.20 -51.70
CA GLU A 430 -12.72 -28.59 -52.09
C GLU A 430 -12.65 -29.52 -50.88
N PRO A 431 -13.70 -30.31 -50.58
CA PRO A 431 -13.72 -31.18 -49.41
C PRO A 431 -12.50 -32.09 -49.34
N SER A 432 -11.68 -31.88 -48.30
CA SER A 432 -10.43 -32.60 -48.12
C SER A 432 -10.06 -32.65 -46.64
N LEU A 433 -9.28 -33.66 -46.27
CA LEU A 433 -8.67 -33.76 -44.95
C LEU A 433 -7.18 -33.89 -45.18
N SER A 434 -6.36 -33.02 -44.60
CA SER A 434 -4.91 -33.19 -44.62
C SER A 434 -4.35 -33.37 -43.21
N VAL A 435 -3.33 -34.20 -43.08
CA VAL A 435 -2.59 -34.40 -41.83
C VAL A 435 -1.11 -34.22 -42.12
N ASN A 436 -0.47 -33.27 -41.44
CA ASN A 436 0.93 -32.87 -41.64
C ASN A 436 1.26 -32.61 -43.13
N GLY A 437 0.34 -31.95 -43.85
CA GLY A 437 0.48 -31.62 -45.27
C GLY A 437 0.13 -32.75 -46.26
N THR A 438 -0.23 -33.95 -45.79
CA THR A 438 -0.64 -35.06 -46.67
C THR A 438 -2.16 -35.10 -46.82
N VAL A 439 -2.67 -34.98 -48.06
CA VAL A 439 -4.12 -35.00 -48.36
C VAL A 439 -4.66 -36.43 -48.35
N MET A 440 -5.67 -36.67 -47.52
CA MET A 440 -6.39 -37.92 -47.33
C MET A 440 -7.77 -37.83 -48.00
N LYS A 441 -8.11 -38.79 -48.87
CA LYS A 441 -9.43 -38.88 -49.51
C LYS A 441 -10.21 -40.08 -48.97
N GLY A 442 -11.48 -39.88 -48.61
CA GLY A 442 -12.39 -40.95 -48.17
C GLY A 442 -12.13 -41.49 -46.76
N VAL A 443 -11.42 -40.75 -45.91
CA VAL A 443 -11.07 -41.18 -44.55
C VAL A 443 -12.04 -40.52 -43.54
N PRO A 444 -12.73 -41.30 -42.69
CA PRO A 444 -13.80 -40.79 -41.81
C PRO A 444 -13.30 -40.10 -40.52
N GLY A 445 -11.99 -40.16 -40.22
CA GLY A 445 -11.41 -39.59 -39.00
C GLY A 445 -9.89 -39.65 -38.96
N VAL A 446 -9.28 -39.01 -37.97
CA VAL A 446 -7.83 -38.99 -37.76
C VAL A 446 -7.49 -39.72 -36.46
N LYS A 447 -6.61 -40.72 -36.51
CA LYS A 447 -6.12 -41.37 -35.29
C LYS A 447 -5.11 -40.48 -34.58
N LEU A 448 -5.41 -40.09 -33.36
CA LEU A 448 -4.55 -39.30 -32.48
C LEU A 448 -3.53 -40.22 -31.82
N GLY A 449 -2.25 -39.87 -31.93
CA GLY A 449 -1.14 -40.60 -31.33
C GLY A 449 -0.32 -39.73 -30.39
N GLN A 450 0.87 -40.21 -30.02
CA GLN A 450 1.78 -39.46 -29.15
C GLN A 450 2.57 -38.35 -29.87
N ILE A 451 2.34 -38.14 -31.17
CA ILE A 451 3.02 -37.15 -31.98
C ILE A 451 2.04 -36.01 -32.29
N PRO A 452 2.44 -34.73 -32.13
CA PRO A 452 1.65 -33.60 -32.57
C PRO A 452 1.24 -33.73 -34.03
N LEU A 453 -0.03 -33.44 -34.32
CA LEU A 453 -0.57 -33.46 -35.68
C LEU A 453 -1.05 -32.06 -36.05
N GLU A 454 -0.76 -31.67 -37.28
CA GLU A 454 -1.36 -30.53 -37.97
C GLU A 454 -2.45 -31.06 -38.91
N ILE A 455 -3.70 -30.89 -38.51
CA ILE A 455 -4.86 -31.42 -39.21
C ILE A 455 -5.56 -30.25 -39.90
N VAL A 456 -5.74 -30.32 -41.21
CA VAL A 456 -6.50 -29.33 -41.97
C VAL A 456 -7.75 -29.99 -42.53
N VAL A 457 -8.93 -29.48 -42.17
CA VAL A 457 -10.22 -29.94 -42.69
C VAL A 457 -10.78 -28.88 -43.62
N THR A 458 -10.93 -29.23 -44.89
CA THR A 458 -11.57 -28.36 -45.89
C THR A 458 -13.05 -28.73 -46.01
N LEU A 459 -13.94 -27.78 -45.71
CA LEU A 459 -15.39 -27.90 -45.86
C LEU A 459 -15.84 -27.32 -47.21
N PRO A 460 -16.94 -27.82 -47.80
CA PRO A 460 -17.48 -27.25 -49.02
C PRO A 460 -17.91 -25.78 -48.82
N ASP A 461 -17.75 -24.96 -49.88
CA ASP A 461 -18.08 -23.53 -49.86
C ASP A 461 -19.57 -23.23 -49.59
N LYS A 462 -20.46 -24.21 -49.75
CA LYS A 462 -21.89 -24.13 -49.39
C LYS A 462 -22.39 -25.50 -48.89
N PRO A 463 -23.23 -25.57 -47.83
CA PRO A 463 -24.08 -26.73 -47.68
C PRO A 463 -25.02 -26.76 -48.89
N GLY A 464 -24.99 -27.85 -49.66
CA GLY A 464 -26.07 -28.10 -50.62
C GLY A 464 -27.37 -28.15 -49.82
N GLU A 465 -28.33 -27.28 -50.16
CA GLU A 465 -29.72 -27.50 -49.80
C GLU A 465 -30.12 -28.89 -50.34
N PRO A 466 -30.75 -29.77 -49.54
CA PRO A 466 -31.47 -30.90 -50.10
C PRO A 466 -32.63 -30.45 -50.99
#